data_AF-A0A6A5VQ94-F1
#
_entry.id   AF-A0A6A5VQ94-F1
#
_cell.length_a   1.000
_cell.length_b   1.000
_cell.length_c   1.000
_cell.angle_alpha   90.00
_cell.angle_beta   90.00
_cell.angle_gamma   90.00
#
_symmetry.space_group_name_H-M   'P 1'
#
loop_
_entity.id
_entity.type
_entity.pdbx_description
1 polymer ?
#
loop_
_entity_poly.entity_id
_entity_poly.type
_entity_poly.pdbx_seq_one_letter_code
_entity_poly.pdbx_strand_id
1 'polypeptide(L)'
;MFGQLIDYWYYTNDSTYNDMIRDGLIHQAGENWDFMPANQSKDEGNDDQLFWAFTLMSAAEYNFPNPPEGTPGWLAFSQSIWNQLATRWEAATCGGGVRWQIYQWLPGWNYKNLASNGGYFQLSARLAHFTGNDTYAKKAEEIYDWLENSSPLITDDYVVYDGANTDRNCSVPDRNQWTYNYGIMLGGAAYMYNYTNGSELWAQRLNGFINKTAIFFPEKNRGIMTEPCEGPQNCNGDMVSFKGYLARWFAVSAQLAPFTAPMVMPHIQKSGIAAAQSCVGPATTSSLSYECGNRWYWDGYDGKSGVGQQLAALSIISANMVPFSKAPLTSNSGGTSEGDPSLGTGANEGMPNFEDHGVVTAGDKAGAAILTIFMTVATVGGSYWLIKE
;
A
#
# COMPACT_ATOMS: atom_id res chain seq x y z
N MET A 1 8.00 -0.80 -4.20
CA MET A 1 9.46 -0.85 -4.44
C MET A 1 10.22 0.13 -3.56
N PHE A 2 10.01 1.44 -3.69
CA PHE A 2 10.75 2.49 -2.98
C PHE A 2 10.79 2.30 -1.46
N GLY A 3 9.65 2.00 -0.81
CA GLY A 3 9.64 1.70 0.62
C GLY A 3 10.55 0.54 1.03
N GLN A 4 10.65 -0.51 0.23
CA GLN A 4 11.55 -1.64 0.51
C GLN A 4 13.03 -1.25 0.36
N LEU A 5 13.35 -0.34 -0.55
CA LEU A 5 14.72 0.15 -0.74
C LEU A 5 15.12 1.13 0.36
N ILE A 6 14.17 1.90 0.91
CA ILE A 6 14.37 2.68 2.13
C ILE A 6 14.63 1.76 3.32
N ASP A 7 13.84 0.69 3.48
CA ASP A 7 14.10 -0.32 4.52
C ASP A 7 15.47 -0.98 4.34
N TYR A 8 15.86 -1.29 3.10
CA TYR A 8 17.20 -1.81 2.81
C TYR A 8 18.30 -0.87 3.31
N TRP A 9 18.26 0.41 2.92
CA TRP A 9 19.20 1.41 3.42
C TRP A 9 19.16 1.49 4.95
N TYR A 10 17.97 1.51 5.53
CA TYR A 10 17.77 1.60 6.96
C TYR A 10 18.43 0.43 7.73
N TYR A 11 18.26 -0.79 7.24
CA TYR A 11 18.76 -2.00 7.89
C TYR A 11 20.25 -2.26 7.63
N THR A 12 20.80 -1.80 6.52
CA THR A 12 22.18 -2.12 6.09
C THR A 12 23.13 -0.93 6.18
N ASN A 13 22.60 0.28 6.30
CA ASN A 13 23.32 1.55 6.15
C ASN A 13 24.01 1.70 4.78
N ASP A 14 23.62 0.92 3.76
CA ASP A 14 24.11 1.06 2.40
C ASP A 14 23.32 2.14 1.65
N SER A 15 24.00 3.25 1.35
CA SER A 15 23.41 4.41 0.67
C SER A 15 23.52 4.38 -0.85
N THR A 16 23.95 3.27 -1.46
CA THR A 16 24.22 3.15 -2.91
C THR A 16 23.04 3.61 -3.78
N TYR A 17 21.81 3.41 -3.32
CA TYR A 17 20.59 3.69 -4.09
C TYR A 17 19.83 4.94 -3.65
N ASN A 18 20.32 5.68 -2.64
CA ASN A 18 19.55 6.73 -2.00
C ASN A 18 19.16 7.87 -2.95
N ASP A 19 20.08 8.31 -3.81
CA ASP A 19 19.77 9.39 -4.77
C ASP A 19 18.70 8.96 -5.78
N MET A 20 18.80 7.73 -6.32
CA MET A 20 17.78 7.18 -7.22
C MET A 20 16.41 7.05 -6.55
N ILE A 21 16.37 6.62 -5.28
CA ILE A 21 15.14 6.52 -4.51
C ILE A 21 14.53 7.90 -4.30
N ARG A 22 15.34 8.89 -3.87
CA ARG A 22 14.89 10.28 -3.67
C ARG A 22 14.33 10.88 -4.95
N ASP A 23 15.10 10.81 -6.03
CA ASP A 23 14.72 11.42 -7.31
C ASP A 23 13.47 10.74 -7.89
N GLY A 24 13.34 9.41 -7.74
CA GLY A 24 12.15 8.66 -8.13
C GLY A 24 10.90 9.02 -7.31
N LEU A 25 11.04 9.23 -6.00
CA LEU A 25 9.93 9.67 -5.15
C LEU A 25 9.44 11.07 -5.53
N ILE A 26 10.38 12.02 -5.71
CA ILE A 26 10.06 13.39 -6.11
C ILE A 26 9.41 13.42 -7.49
N HIS A 27 9.89 12.60 -8.44
CA HIS A 27 9.33 12.52 -9.78
C HIS A 27 7.86 12.07 -9.80
N GLN A 28 7.45 11.23 -8.82
CA GLN A 28 6.08 10.72 -8.73
C GLN A 28 5.14 11.61 -7.91
N ALA A 29 5.63 12.72 -7.35
CA ALA A 29 4.84 13.58 -6.49
C ALA A 29 3.76 14.40 -7.25
N GLY A 30 3.81 14.42 -8.59
CA GLY A 30 2.86 15.19 -9.42
C GLY A 30 3.12 16.70 -9.39
N GLU A 31 2.47 17.45 -10.29
CA GLU A 31 2.63 18.92 -10.37
C GLU A 31 2.14 19.64 -9.10
N ASN A 32 1.21 19.03 -8.37
CA ASN A 32 0.58 19.59 -7.18
C ASN A 32 1.14 19.03 -5.86
N TRP A 33 2.19 18.22 -5.89
CA TRP A 33 2.76 17.57 -4.70
C TRP A 33 1.75 16.69 -3.94
N ASP A 34 0.85 16.07 -4.70
CA ASP A 34 -0.29 15.30 -4.22
C ASP A 34 -0.13 13.80 -4.46
N PHE A 35 0.93 13.35 -5.17
CA PHE A 35 1.12 11.97 -5.61
C PHE A 35 -0.03 11.48 -6.50
N MET A 36 -0.60 12.38 -7.30
CA MET A 36 -1.56 12.06 -8.36
C MET A 36 -1.08 12.60 -9.71
N PRO A 37 0.09 12.15 -10.22
CA PRO A 37 0.59 12.62 -11.51
C PRO A 37 -0.43 12.33 -12.62
N ALA A 38 -0.74 13.33 -13.45
CA ALA A 38 -1.81 13.24 -14.45
C ALA A 38 -1.72 12.01 -15.38
N ASN A 39 -0.49 11.56 -15.68
CA ASN A 39 -0.22 10.38 -16.51
C ASN A 39 -0.69 9.04 -15.90
N GLN A 40 -0.95 8.97 -14.58
CA GLN A 40 -1.39 7.77 -13.87
C GLN A 40 -2.90 7.74 -13.60
N SER A 41 -3.64 8.77 -14.04
CA SER A 41 -5.10 8.93 -13.81
C SER A 41 -5.98 7.76 -14.29
N LYS A 42 -5.45 6.83 -15.10
CA LYS A 42 -6.16 5.64 -15.57
C LYS A 42 -6.18 4.48 -14.57
N ASP A 43 -5.31 4.50 -13.57
CA ASP A 43 -5.10 3.41 -12.63
C ASP A 43 -5.01 3.92 -11.17
N GLU A 44 -5.45 5.15 -10.90
CA GLU A 44 -5.22 5.83 -9.61
C GLU A 44 -6.33 5.56 -8.57
N GLY A 45 -6.02 4.67 -7.63
CA GLY A 45 -6.77 4.41 -6.41
C GLY A 45 -6.25 5.17 -5.19
N ASN A 46 -7.09 5.25 -4.16
CA ASN A 46 -6.68 5.79 -2.85
C ASN A 46 -5.63 4.88 -2.19
N ASP A 47 -5.68 3.58 -2.44
CA ASP A 47 -4.65 2.63 -1.99
C ASP A 47 -3.31 2.86 -2.71
N ASP A 48 -3.29 3.13 -4.02
CA ASP A 48 -2.06 3.49 -4.74
C ASP A 48 -1.37 4.70 -4.09
N GLN A 49 -2.14 5.76 -3.86
CA GLN A 49 -1.68 6.95 -3.16
C GLN A 49 -1.20 6.65 -1.73
N LEU A 50 -1.88 5.76 -1.01
CA LEU A 50 -1.50 5.37 0.35
C LEU A 50 -0.19 4.57 0.39
N PHE A 51 0.11 3.76 -0.60
CA PHE A 51 1.41 3.07 -0.68
C PHE A 51 2.58 4.03 -0.90
N TRP A 52 2.34 5.16 -1.59
CA TRP A 52 3.28 6.28 -1.60
C TRP A 52 3.40 6.91 -0.21
N ALA A 53 2.29 7.21 0.45
CA ALA A 53 2.30 7.76 1.81
C ALA A 53 3.06 6.86 2.80
N PHE A 54 2.92 5.54 2.71
CA PHE A 54 3.68 4.64 3.58
C PHE A 54 5.19 4.71 3.34
N THR A 55 5.59 4.89 2.08
CA THR A 55 6.99 5.06 1.70
C THR A 55 7.55 6.37 2.22
N LEU A 56 6.80 7.46 2.07
CA LEU A 56 7.16 8.80 2.54
C LEU A 56 7.26 8.86 4.06
N MET A 57 6.31 8.25 4.77
CA MET A 57 6.39 8.13 6.22
C MET A 57 7.61 7.31 6.65
N SER A 58 7.97 6.23 5.93
CA SER A 58 9.21 5.48 6.26
C SER A 58 10.46 6.31 6.01
N ALA A 59 10.47 7.13 4.96
CA ALA A 59 11.55 8.09 4.72
C ALA A 59 11.71 9.09 5.87
N ALA A 60 10.60 9.66 6.36
CA ALA A 60 10.60 10.55 7.52
C ALA A 60 11.04 9.85 8.82
N GLU A 61 10.44 8.69 9.11
CA GLU A 61 10.66 7.91 10.33
C GLU A 61 12.08 7.34 10.45
N TYR A 62 12.76 7.10 9.32
CA TYR A 62 14.13 6.57 9.31
C TYR A 62 15.19 7.64 9.05
N ASN A 63 14.81 8.93 8.96
CA ASN A 63 15.71 10.01 8.54
C ASN A 63 16.40 9.73 7.20
N PHE A 64 15.67 9.17 6.23
CA PHE A 64 16.15 9.08 4.86
C PHE A 64 16.50 10.49 4.35
N PRO A 65 17.58 10.66 3.56
CA PRO A 65 18.04 11.98 3.12
C PRO A 65 16.90 12.86 2.61
N ASN A 66 16.81 14.07 3.18
CA ASN A 66 15.74 15.00 2.85
C ASN A 66 15.77 15.40 1.36
N PRO A 67 14.61 15.77 0.79
CA PRO A 67 14.54 16.40 -0.53
C PRO A 67 15.41 17.67 -0.61
N PRO A 68 15.84 18.08 -1.82
CA PRO A 68 16.57 19.32 -2.01
C PRO A 68 15.73 20.54 -1.60
N GLU A 69 16.40 21.65 -1.28
CA GLU A 69 15.75 22.92 -0.92
C GLU A 69 14.73 23.34 -1.99
N GLY A 70 13.57 23.83 -1.54
CA GLY A 70 12.44 24.19 -2.41
C GLY A 70 11.50 23.03 -2.76
N THR A 71 11.82 21.80 -2.36
CA THR A 71 10.90 20.64 -2.46
C THR A 71 10.28 20.34 -1.08
N PRO A 72 8.98 20.03 -0.98
CA PRO A 72 8.36 19.62 0.29
C PRO A 72 9.09 18.44 0.94
N GLY A 73 9.11 18.40 2.28
CA GLY A 73 9.67 17.27 3.02
C GLY A 73 8.82 16.01 2.89
N TRP A 74 9.39 14.84 3.22
CA TRP A 74 8.67 13.56 3.25
C TRP A 74 7.44 13.58 4.18
N LEU A 75 7.55 14.26 5.33
CA LEU A 75 6.41 14.50 6.22
C LEU A 75 5.34 15.37 5.54
N ALA A 76 5.73 16.47 4.89
CA ALA A 76 4.81 17.35 4.18
C ALA A 76 4.06 16.60 3.06
N PHE A 77 4.74 15.80 2.25
CA PHE A 77 4.07 14.96 1.24
C PHE A 77 3.09 13.95 1.87
N SER A 78 3.42 13.37 3.01
CA SER A 78 2.52 12.45 3.73
C SER A 78 1.28 13.18 4.24
N GLN A 79 1.43 14.43 4.71
CA GLN A 79 0.31 15.29 5.13
C GLN A 79 -0.56 15.70 3.94
N SER A 80 0.04 15.96 2.77
CA SER A 80 -0.69 16.22 1.51
C SER A 80 -1.66 15.08 1.18
N ILE A 81 -1.18 13.84 1.19
CA ILE A 81 -2.01 12.66 0.89
C ILE A 81 -3.10 12.48 1.96
N TRP A 82 -2.76 12.65 3.24
CA TRP A 82 -3.74 12.56 4.32
C TRP A 82 -4.88 13.60 4.19
N ASN A 83 -4.53 14.84 3.83
CA ASN A 83 -5.48 15.93 3.63
C ASN A 83 -6.43 15.63 2.46
N GLN A 84 -5.93 15.05 1.37
CA GLN A 84 -6.76 14.62 0.24
C GLN A 84 -7.70 13.46 0.60
N LEU A 85 -7.25 12.48 1.38
CA LEU A 85 -8.13 11.39 1.85
C LEU A 85 -9.25 11.93 2.74
N ALA A 86 -8.98 12.98 3.52
CA ALA A 86 -9.99 13.62 4.35
C ALA A 86 -11.14 14.22 3.52
N THR A 87 -10.87 14.76 2.32
CA THR A 87 -11.91 15.30 1.43
C THR A 87 -12.72 14.21 0.71
N ARG A 88 -12.18 12.99 0.61
CA ARG A 88 -12.81 11.83 -0.05
C ARG A 88 -13.58 10.92 0.91
N TRP A 89 -13.43 11.11 2.21
CA TRP A 89 -14.20 10.40 3.22
C TRP A 89 -15.67 10.83 3.15
N GLU A 90 -16.55 9.91 2.76
CA GLU A 90 -17.97 10.22 2.56
C GLU A 90 -18.88 9.25 3.31
N ALA A 91 -19.92 9.79 3.94
CA ALA A 91 -20.88 9.05 4.76
C ALA A 91 -22.18 8.68 4.03
N ALA A 92 -22.35 9.13 2.79
CA ALA A 92 -23.56 8.87 2.01
C ALA A 92 -23.70 7.38 1.66
N THR A 93 -22.59 6.66 1.49
CA THR A 93 -22.57 5.20 1.40
C THR A 93 -21.76 4.56 2.51
N CYS A 94 -22.28 3.46 3.05
CA CYS A 94 -21.63 2.65 4.08
C CYS A 94 -21.34 3.39 5.40
N GLY A 95 -21.98 4.53 5.66
CA GLY A 95 -21.83 5.30 6.90
C GLY A 95 -20.45 5.96 7.09
N GLY A 96 -19.62 5.99 6.05
CA GLY A 96 -18.25 6.52 6.09
C GLY A 96 -17.36 5.78 5.10
N GLY A 97 -16.06 6.06 5.15
CA GLY A 97 -15.06 5.38 4.32
C GLY A 97 -14.75 6.09 3.01
N VAL A 98 -13.54 5.86 2.52
CA VAL A 98 -13.10 6.22 1.16
C VAL A 98 -13.35 5.06 0.20
N ARG A 99 -13.62 5.39 -1.06
CA ARG A 99 -13.71 4.42 -2.16
C ARG A 99 -12.31 3.89 -2.51
N TRP A 100 -12.27 2.74 -3.17
CA TRP A 100 -11.03 2.21 -3.73
C TRP A 100 -10.47 3.20 -4.75
N GLN A 101 -11.23 3.50 -5.79
CA GLN A 101 -10.78 4.41 -6.86
C GLN A 101 -10.92 5.89 -6.45
N ILE A 102 -10.05 6.76 -6.97
CA ILE A 102 -10.16 8.23 -6.80
C ILE A 102 -11.14 8.85 -7.80
N TYR A 103 -11.18 8.30 -9.01
CA TYR A 103 -11.99 8.84 -10.10
C TYR A 103 -13.22 7.98 -10.39
N GLN A 104 -14.37 8.62 -10.58
CA GLN A 104 -15.66 7.93 -10.70
C GLN A 104 -15.82 7.04 -11.94
N TRP A 105 -15.01 7.24 -12.97
CA TRP A 105 -15.03 6.44 -14.20
C TRP A 105 -14.17 5.18 -14.11
N LEU A 106 -13.37 5.02 -13.04
CA LEU A 106 -12.50 3.86 -12.90
C LEU A 106 -13.28 2.63 -12.42
N PRO A 107 -13.00 1.44 -12.99
CA PRO A 107 -13.54 0.19 -12.49
C PRO A 107 -13.22 0.01 -11.00
N GLY A 108 -14.24 -0.27 -10.19
CA GLY A 108 -14.09 -0.37 -8.73
C GLY A 108 -14.44 0.90 -7.97
N TRP A 109 -14.91 1.97 -8.63
CA TRP A 109 -15.45 3.16 -7.95
C TRP A 109 -16.55 2.82 -6.93
N ASN A 110 -17.42 1.85 -7.23
CA ASN A 110 -18.46 1.39 -6.32
C ASN A 110 -17.96 0.40 -5.26
N TYR A 111 -16.65 0.33 -5.00
CA TYR A 111 -16.05 -0.56 -4.01
C TYR A 111 -15.33 0.26 -2.93
N LYS A 112 -15.56 -0.07 -1.65
CA LYS A 112 -14.74 0.41 -0.53
C LYS A 112 -13.92 -0.77 -0.03
N ASN A 113 -12.61 -0.72 -0.23
CA ASN A 113 -11.70 -1.79 0.16
C ASN A 113 -10.99 -1.47 1.47
N LEU A 114 -10.38 -2.49 2.06
CA LEU A 114 -9.57 -2.35 3.26
C LEU A 114 -8.23 -1.68 2.96
N ALA A 115 -7.66 -1.86 1.77
CA ALA A 115 -6.39 -1.23 1.42
C ALA A 115 -6.45 0.30 1.54
N SER A 116 -7.51 0.93 1.01
CA SER A 116 -7.71 2.38 1.11
C SER A 116 -8.11 2.83 2.52
N ASN A 117 -9.04 2.13 3.17
CA ASN A 117 -9.56 2.57 4.47
C ASN A 117 -8.62 2.22 5.62
N GLY A 118 -8.16 0.97 5.69
CA GLY A 118 -7.11 0.54 6.62
C GLY A 118 -5.81 1.29 6.39
N GLY A 119 -5.49 1.63 5.13
CA GLY A 119 -4.32 2.44 4.84
C GLY A 119 -4.45 3.87 5.34
N TYR A 120 -5.62 4.49 5.21
CA TYR A 120 -5.90 5.79 5.81
C TYR A 120 -5.81 5.76 7.34
N PHE A 121 -6.28 4.67 7.97
CA PHE A 121 -6.07 4.40 9.40
C PHE A 121 -4.57 4.35 9.75
N GLN A 122 -3.78 3.55 9.02
CA GLN A 122 -2.35 3.44 9.29
C GLN A 122 -1.62 4.77 9.09
N LEU A 123 -1.89 5.49 8.00
CA LEU A 123 -1.28 6.80 7.76
C LEU A 123 -1.61 7.79 8.89
N SER A 124 -2.86 7.81 9.35
CA SER A 124 -3.30 8.61 10.49
C SER A 124 -2.54 8.24 11.77
N ALA A 125 -2.41 6.94 12.07
CA ALA A 125 -1.66 6.46 13.23
C ALA A 125 -0.17 6.85 13.18
N ARG A 126 0.45 6.73 12.01
CA ARG A 126 1.86 7.10 11.79
C ARG A 126 2.08 8.60 11.91
N LEU A 127 1.20 9.42 11.35
CA LEU A 127 1.26 10.88 11.50
C LEU A 127 1.04 11.31 12.96
N ALA A 128 0.12 10.67 13.69
CA ALA A 128 -0.06 10.90 15.12
C ALA A 128 1.23 10.60 15.90
N HIS A 129 1.83 9.43 15.66
CA HIS A 129 3.08 9.00 16.28
C HIS A 129 4.24 9.94 15.97
N PHE A 130 4.44 10.28 14.69
CA PHE A 130 5.56 11.11 14.25
C PHE A 130 5.44 12.55 14.76
N THR A 131 4.24 13.14 14.69
CA THR A 131 4.03 14.57 14.97
C THR A 131 3.60 14.87 16.40
N GLY A 132 3.05 13.89 17.12
CA GLY A 132 2.41 14.10 18.42
C GLY A 132 1.04 14.79 18.34
N ASN A 133 0.43 14.92 17.15
CA ASN A 133 -0.84 15.65 16.96
C ASN A 133 -2.07 14.73 17.04
N ASP A 134 -2.89 14.95 18.08
CA ASP A 134 -4.12 14.21 18.38
C ASP A 134 -5.17 14.23 17.26
N THR A 135 -5.11 15.19 16.33
CA THR A 135 -6.05 15.24 15.20
C THR A 135 -5.94 13.98 14.35
N TYR A 136 -4.70 13.53 14.09
CA TYR A 136 -4.45 12.30 13.35
C TYR A 136 -4.86 11.07 14.16
N ALA A 137 -4.62 11.07 15.48
CA ALA A 137 -5.00 9.96 16.36
C ALA A 137 -6.53 9.75 16.41
N LYS A 138 -7.28 10.85 16.56
CA LYS A 138 -8.75 10.83 16.54
C LYS A 138 -9.29 10.34 15.20
N LYS A 139 -8.65 10.73 14.10
CA LYS A 139 -9.02 10.22 12.77
C LYS A 139 -8.71 8.73 12.62
N ALA A 140 -7.58 8.26 13.16
CA ALA A 140 -7.25 6.84 13.20
C ALA A 140 -8.31 6.03 13.98
N GLU A 141 -8.75 6.53 15.14
CA GLU A 141 -9.84 5.93 15.93
C GLU A 141 -11.17 5.91 15.16
N GLU A 142 -11.57 7.04 14.55
CA GLU A 142 -12.79 7.15 13.73
C GLU A 142 -12.80 6.11 12.59
N ILE A 143 -11.68 5.97 11.87
CA ILE A 143 -11.57 5.03 10.75
C ILE A 143 -11.61 3.59 11.26
N TYR A 144 -10.89 3.27 12.35
CA TYR A 144 -10.92 1.94 12.93
C TYR A 144 -12.32 1.55 13.37
N ASP A 145 -13.01 2.46 14.07
CA ASP A 145 -14.36 2.20 14.56
C ASP A 145 -15.35 2.04 13.40
N TRP A 146 -15.16 2.75 12.28
CA TRP A 146 -15.93 2.50 11.04
C TRP A 146 -15.62 1.13 10.42
N LEU A 147 -14.35 0.73 10.39
CA LEU A 147 -13.91 -0.56 9.85
C LEU A 147 -14.57 -1.73 10.60
N GLU A 148 -14.61 -1.66 11.92
CA GLU A 148 -15.18 -2.67 12.82
C GLU A 148 -16.72 -2.63 12.85
N ASN A 149 -17.31 -1.45 12.99
CA ASN A 149 -18.74 -1.34 13.34
C ASN A 149 -19.66 -1.03 12.15
N SER A 150 -19.14 -0.50 11.04
CA SER A 150 -19.98 0.01 9.93
C SER A 150 -19.75 -0.68 8.57
N SER A 151 -18.52 -1.11 8.27
CA SER A 151 -18.08 -1.50 6.90
C SER A 151 -18.01 -3.00 6.59
N PRO A 152 -18.60 -3.84 7.44
CA PRO A 152 -18.16 -5.22 7.78
C PRO A 152 -16.73 -5.69 7.43
N LEU A 153 -15.73 -4.81 7.28
CA LEU A 153 -14.40 -5.21 6.81
C LEU A 153 -13.52 -5.82 7.90
N ILE A 154 -13.82 -5.50 9.17
CA ILE A 154 -13.20 -6.12 10.34
C ILE A 154 -14.31 -6.71 11.18
N THR A 155 -14.11 -7.96 11.59
CA THR A 155 -15.02 -8.69 12.47
C THR A 155 -14.60 -8.55 13.93
N ASP A 156 -15.52 -8.80 14.86
CA ASP A 156 -15.26 -8.76 16.31
C ASP A 156 -14.09 -9.67 16.76
N ASP A 157 -13.80 -10.73 15.99
CA ASP A 157 -12.66 -11.62 16.25
C ASP A 157 -11.42 -11.28 15.43
N TYR A 158 -11.34 -10.09 14.84
CA TYR A 158 -10.20 -9.53 14.09
C TYR A 158 -9.91 -10.19 12.74
N VAL A 159 -10.87 -10.94 12.15
CA VAL A 159 -10.76 -11.32 10.74
C VAL A 159 -10.88 -10.07 9.87
N VAL A 160 -9.96 -9.95 8.91
CA VAL A 160 -9.82 -8.80 8.02
C VAL A 160 -10.22 -9.20 6.59
N TYR A 161 -11.28 -8.60 6.07
CA TYR A 161 -11.82 -8.85 4.72
C TYR A 161 -11.34 -7.81 3.70
N ASP A 162 -11.53 -8.10 2.42
CA ASP A 162 -10.95 -7.33 1.32
C ASP A 162 -11.66 -6.00 1.07
N GLY A 163 -12.98 -6.00 1.07
CA GLY A 163 -13.79 -4.84 0.75
C GLY A 163 -15.26 -5.16 0.60
N ALA A 164 -16.06 -4.15 0.26
CA ALA A 164 -17.48 -4.31 0.02
C ALA A 164 -18.00 -3.30 -0.99
N ASN A 165 -19.07 -3.69 -1.71
CA ASN A 165 -19.67 -2.84 -2.73
C ASN A 165 -20.67 -1.83 -2.13
N THR A 166 -20.57 -0.57 -2.56
CA THR A 166 -21.43 0.53 -2.09
C THR A 166 -22.87 0.42 -2.56
N ASP A 167 -23.16 -0.29 -3.66
CA ASP A 167 -24.51 -0.48 -4.21
C ASP A 167 -25.43 -1.25 -3.25
N ARG A 168 -24.85 -1.98 -2.30
CA ARG A 168 -25.55 -2.69 -1.22
C ARG A 168 -25.20 -2.15 0.15
N ASN A 169 -24.81 -0.87 0.23
CA ASN A 169 -24.40 -0.21 1.47
C ASN A 169 -23.34 -1.01 2.24
N CYS A 170 -22.37 -1.59 1.53
CA CYS A 170 -21.31 -2.44 2.07
C CYS A 170 -21.80 -3.67 2.87
N SER A 171 -23.05 -4.11 2.72
CA SER A 171 -23.64 -5.15 3.57
C SER A 171 -23.09 -6.57 3.35
N VAL A 172 -22.38 -6.81 2.24
CA VAL A 172 -21.80 -8.11 1.89
C VAL A 172 -20.30 -7.90 1.59
N PRO A 173 -19.40 -8.29 2.51
CA PRO A 173 -17.98 -8.18 2.27
C PRO A 173 -17.49 -9.28 1.31
N ASP A 174 -16.51 -8.95 0.48
CA ASP A 174 -15.60 -9.93 -0.11
C ASP A 174 -14.72 -10.50 1.01
N ARG A 175 -14.88 -11.79 1.28
CA ARG A 175 -14.22 -12.49 2.38
C ARG A 175 -12.83 -13.00 2.04
N ASN A 176 -12.28 -12.61 0.89
CA ASN A 176 -10.87 -12.83 0.59
C ASN A 176 -10.00 -12.19 1.69
N GLN A 177 -8.97 -12.92 2.10
CA GLN A 177 -8.08 -12.53 3.19
C GLN A 177 -6.66 -12.51 2.64
N TRP A 178 -6.07 -11.31 2.56
CA TRP A 178 -4.76 -11.10 1.99
C TRP A 178 -3.76 -10.67 3.07
N THR A 179 -2.51 -11.10 2.96
CA THR A 179 -1.50 -10.80 4.00
C THR A 179 -1.30 -9.29 4.20
N TYR A 180 -1.30 -8.51 3.12
CA TYR A 180 -1.06 -7.06 3.17
C TYR A 180 -2.17 -6.32 3.93
N ASN A 181 -3.42 -6.78 3.82
CA ASN A 181 -4.57 -6.24 4.54
C ASN A 181 -4.40 -6.40 6.06
N TYR A 182 -3.95 -7.58 6.51
CA TYR A 182 -3.57 -7.78 7.92
C TYR A 182 -2.37 -6.92 8.31
N GLY A 183 -1.36 -6.84 7.44
CA GLY A 183 -0.18 -6.01 7.61
C GLY A 183 -0.52 -4.53 7.81
N ILE A 184 -1.48 -4.01 7.04
CA ILE A 184 -1.96 -2.63 7.14
C ILE A 184 -2.55 -2.37 8.53
N MET A 185 -3.44 -3.25 9.00
CA MET A 185 -4.14 -3.10 10.27
C MET A 185 -3.20 -3.25 11.47
N LEU A 186 -2.32 -4.25 11.48
CA LEU A 186 -1.36 -4.42 12.58
C LEU A 186 -0.32 -3.29 12.59
N GLY A 187 0.07 -2.77 11.42
CA GLY A 187 0.93 -1.59 11.32
C GLY A 187 0.30 -0.40 12.04
N GLY A 188 -0.92 -0.02 11.67
CA GLY A 188 -1.62 1.09 12.31
C GLY A 188 -1.85 0.88 13.82
N ALA A 189 -2.23 -0.34 14.22
CA ALA A 189 -2.42 -0.68 15.64
C ALA A 189 -1.11 -0.59 16.45
N ALA A 190 0.04 -0.96 15.86
CA ALA A 190 1.34 -0.83 16.52
C ALA A 190 1.75 0.64 16.73
N TYR A 191 1.54 1.51 15.74
CA TYR A 191 1.77 2.95 15.91
C TYR A 191 0.83 3.57 16.95
N MET A 192 -0.47 3.21 16.94
CA MET A 192 -1.41 3.68 17.95
C MET A 192 -1.08 3.16 19.36
N TYR A 193 -0.66 1.89 19.50
CA TYR A 193 -0.18 1.35 20.77
C TYR A 193 1.00 2.18 21.30
N ASN A 194 2.00 2.48 20.46
CA ASN A 194 3.16 3.23 20.88
C ASN A 194 2.81 4.70 21.21
N TYR A 195 2.03 5.36 20.36
CA TYR A 195 1.57 6.74 20.55
C TYR A 195 0.73 6.91 21.82
N THR A 196 -0.13 5.94 22.15
CA THR A 196 -0.95 5.93 23.38
C THR A 196 -0.20 5.43 24.62
N ASN A 197 1.12 5.37 24.58
CA ASN A 197 1.98 4.91 25.68
C ASN A 197 1.63 3.49 26.19
N GLY A 198 1.32 2.59 25.25
CA GLY A 198 1.08 1.18 25.54
C GLY A 198 -0.33 0.88 26.05
N SER A 199 -1.35 1.57 25.53
CA SER A 199 -2.73 1.33 25.98
C SER A 199 -3.18 -0.12 25.74
N GLU A 200 -3.91 -0.66 26.72
CA GLU A 200 -4.43 -2.02 26.69
C GLU A 200 -5.37 -2.26 25.49
N LEU A 201 -6.16 -1.25 25.11
CA LEU A 201 -7.06 -1.32 23.95
C LEU A 201 -6.28 -1.63 22.65
N TRP A 202 -5.24 -0.83 22.36
CA TRP A 202 -4.45 -1.03 21.16
C TRP A 202 -3.58 -2.29 21.24
N ALA A 203 -3.17 -2.70 22.44
CA ALA A 203 -2.48 -3.98 22.66
C ALA A 203 -3.38 -5.17 22.29
N GLN A 204 -4.64 -5.16 22.71
CA GLN A 204 -5.64 -6.19 22.40
C GLN A 204 -5.93 -6.26 20.92
N ARG A 205 -6.16 -5.10 20.27
CA ARG A 205 -6.38 -5.01 18.82
C ARG A 205 -5.19 -5.56 18.03
N LEU A 206 -3.96 -5.14 18.38
CA LEU A 206 -2.74 -5.60 17.74
C LEU A 206 -2.53 -7.11 17.89
N ASN A 207 -2.71 -7.64 19.11
CA ASN A 207 -2.63 -9.08 19.37
C ASN A 207 -3.71 -9.86 18.59
N GLY A 208 -4.92 -9.32 18.50
CA GLY A 208 -6.01 -9.86 17.70
C GLY A 208 -5.64 -10.07 16.23
N PHE A 209 -5.14 -9.01 15.57
CA PHE A 209 -4.70 -9.11 14.18
C PHE A 209 -3.53 -10.07 13.98
N ILE A 210 -2.51 -10.04 14.85
CA ILE A 210 -1.37 -10.97 14.78
C ILE A 210 -1.85 -12.41 14.88
N ASN A 211 -2.75 -12.74 15.81
CA ASN A 211 -3.27 -14.10 15.96
C ASN A 211 -4.01 -14.58 14.71
N LYS A 212 -4.74 -13.70 14.03
CA LYS A 212 -5.45 -14.05 12.79
C LYS A 212 -4.56 -14.25 11.58
N THR A 213 -3.30 -13.81 11.61
CA THR A 213 -2.33 -14.11 10.54
C THR A 213 -1.94 -15.59 10.45
N ALA A 214 -2.28 -16.42 11.45
CA ALA A 214 -1.95 -17.85 11.46
C ALA A 214 -2.40 -18.61 10.20
N ILE A 215 -3.46 -18.14 9.53
CA ILE A 215 -3.95 -18.71 8.27
C ILE A 215 -2.91 -18.66 7.13
N PHE A 216 -1.98 -17.70 7.18
CA PHE A 216 -0.93 -17.52 6.19
C PHE A 216 0.30 -18.41 6.46
N PHE A 217 0.32 -19.12 7.58
CA PHE A 217 1.39 -20.05 7.97
C PHE A 217 0.87 -21.48 8.13
N PRO A 218 0.19 -22.06 7.12
CA PRO A 218 -0.47 -23.35 7.29
C PRO A 218 0.56 -24.48 7.45
N GLU A 219 0.28 -25.45 8.31
CA GLU A 219 1.19 -26.57 8.59
C GLU A 219 1.55 -27.38 7.33
N LYS A 220 0.60 -27.54 6.40
CA LYS A 220 0.83 -28.19 5.09
C LYS A 220 1.91 -27.50 4.25
N ASN A 221 2.12 -26.20 4.46
CA ASN A 221 3.18 -25.41 3.83
C ASN A 221 4.37 -25.23 4.79
N ARG A 222 4.54 -26.16 5.73
CA ARG A 222 5.62 -26.17 6.74
C ARG A 222 5.60 -24.93 7.63
N GLY A 223 4.46 -24.25 7.79
CA GLY A 223 4.36 -22.99 8.55
C GLY A 223 5.17 -21.83 7.95
N ILE A 224 5.42 -21.85 6.64
CA ILE A 224 6.04 -20.77 5.88
C ILE A 224 4.94 -19.82 5.40
N MET A 225 5.22 -18.52 5.37
CA MET A 225 4.28 -17.49 4.91
C MET A 225 3.81 -17.72 3.47
N THR A 226 2.51 -17.70 3.24
CA THR A 226 1.88 -17.96 1.93
C THR A 226 0.68 -17.06 1.65
N GLU A 227 0.50 -16.70 0.38
CA GLU A 227 -0.74 -16.09 -0.10
C GLU A 227 -1.81 -17.12 -0.49
N PRO A 228 -3.11 -16.77 -0.38
CA PRO A 228 -4.19 -17.63 -0.85
C PRO A 228 -4.09 -18.04 -2.32
N CYS A 229 -3.54 -17.16 -3.16
CA CYS A 229 -3.40 -17.37 -4.61
C CYS A 229 -2.22 -18.29 -4.99
N GLU A 230 -1.28 -18.57 -4.08
CA GLU A 230 -0.08 -19.34 -4.38
C GLU A 230 -0.38 -20.81 -4.68
N GLY A 231 -1.27 -21.42 -3.87
CA GLY A 231 -1.68 -22.81 -4.05
C GLY A 231 -2.40 -23.05 -5.39
N PRO A 232 -3.44 -22.28 -5.72
CA PRO A 232 -4.13 -22.33 -7.00
C PRO A 232 -3.29 -21.82 -8.19
N GLN A 233 -2.16 -21.16 -7.94
CA GLN A 233 -1.26 -20.59 -8.95
C GLN A 233 -1.93 -19.52 -9.83
N ASN A 234 -2.74 -18.67 -9.21
CA ASN A 234 -3.49 -17.61 -9.88
C ASN A 234 -3.18 -16.20 -9.34
N CYS A 235 -2.02 -16.02 -8.67
CA CYS A 235 -1.57 -14.70 -8.24
C CYS A 235 -1.36 -13.78 -9.44
N ASN A 236 -1.90 -12.56 -9.37
CA ASN A 236 -1.61 -11.49 -10.32
C ASN A 236 -0.31 -10.74 -9.94
N GLY A 237 -0.01 -9.65 -10.65
CA GLY A 237 1.20 -8.84 -10.41
C GLY A 237 1.27 -8.20 -9.01
N ASP A 238 0.13 -7.86 -8.42
CA ASP A 238 0.07 -7.23 -7.09
C ASP A 238 0.27 -8.28 -6.00
N MET A 239 -0.49 -9.37 -6.11
CA MET A 239 -0.58 -10.44 -5.09
C MET A 239 0.77 -11.09 -4.79
N VAL A 240 1.69 -11.15 -5.75
CA VAL A 240 3.04 -11.72 -5.54
C VAL A 240 3.91 -10.88 -4.60
N SER A 241 3.53 -9.63 -4.30
CA SER A 241 4.25 -8.74 -3.41
C SER A 241 3.67 -8.65 -1.99
N PHE A 242 2.41 -9.06 -1.79
CA PHE A 242 1.63 -8.80 -0.58
C PHE A 242 2.30 -9.27 0.71
N LYS A 243 2.79 -10.52 0.72
CA LYS A 243 3.48 -11.10 1.89
C LYS A 243 4.76 -10.36 2.27
N GLY A 244 5.39 -9.68 1.33
CA GLY A 244 6.50 -8.78 1.61
C GLY A 244 6.07 -7.65 2.54
N TYR A 245 4.90 -7.07 2.32
CA TYR A 245 4.38 -6.00 3.18
C TYR A 245 4.05 -6.49 4.59
N LEU A 246 3.42 -7.66 4.72
CA LEU A 246 3.17 -8.27 6.03
C LEU A 246 4.49 -8.46 6.81
N ALA A 247 5.54 -8.94 6.15
CA ALA A 247 6.86 -9.10 6.77
C ALA A 247 7.42 -7.79 7.32
N ARG A 248 7.33 -6.70 6.55
CA ARG A 248 7.79 -5.36 6.96
C ARG A 248 7.01 -4.85 8.16
N TRP A 249 5.69 -4.98 8.17
CA TRP A 249 4.87 -4.51 9.28
C TRP A 249 4.97 -5.41 10.53
N PHE A 250 5.23 -6.70 10.38
CA PHE A 250 5.63 -7.53 11.51
C PHE A 250 6.91 -7.02 12.17
N ALA A 251 7.95 -6.72 11.37
CA ALA A 251 9.19 -6.13 11.89
C ALA A 251 8.90 -4.81 12.64
N VAL A 252 8.18 -3.87 12.02
CA VAL A 252 7.82 -2.60 12.67
C VAL A 252 7.03 -2.82 13.97
N SER A 253 6.08 -3.77 13.98
CA SER A 253 5.30 -4.09 15.19
C SER A 253 6.18 -4.59 16.34
N ALA A 254 7.21 -5.39 16.05
CA ALA A 254 8.16 -5.88 17.03
C ALA A 254 9.02 -4.76 17.64
N GLN A 255 9.23 -3.65 16.93
CA GLN A 255 9.95 -2.48 17.44
C GLN A 255 9.07 -1.56 18.26
N LEU A 256 7.87 -1.24 17.75
CA LEU A 256 6.95 -0.30 18.38
C LEU A 256 6.18 -0.89 19.57
N ALA A 257 5.95 -2.20 19.54
CA ALA A 257 5.25 -2.96 20.56
C ALA A 257 6.05 -4.25 20.89
N PRO A 258 7.13 -4.16 21.70
CA PRO A 258 8.05 -5.27 21.91
C PRO A 258 7.44 -6.59 22.41
N PHE A 259 6.26 -6.55 23.03
CA PHE A 259 5.52 -7.75 23.45
C PHE A 259 5.13 -8.65 22.26
N THR A 260 5.08 -8.09 21.04
CA THR A 260 4.74 -8.84 19.81
C THR A 260 5.94 -9.58 19.23
N ALA A 261 7.18 -9.21 19.57
CA ALA A 261 8.38 -9.80 18.99
C ALA A 261 8.43 -11.34 19.13
N PRO A 262 8.10 -11.95 20.29
CA PRO A 262 8.04 -13.41 20.41
C PRO A 262 6.98 -14.08 19.53
N MET A 263 5.95 -13.35 19.12
CA MET A 263 4.86 -13.84 18.28
C MET A 263 5.27 -13.81 16.79
N VAL A 264 5.90 -12.72 16.34
CA VAL A 264 6.13 -12.49 14.90
C VAL A 264 7.52 -12.90 14.42
N MET A 265 8.55 -12.79 15.25
CA MET A 265 9.94 -13.09 14.84
C MET A 265 10.15 -14.55 14.39
N PRO A 266 9.56 -15.58 15.04
CA PRO A 266 9.69 -16.95 14.55
C PRO A 266 9.14 -17.12 13.12
N HIS A 267 8.04 -16.44 12.79
CA HIS A 267 7.45 -16.45 11.45
C HIS A 267 8.34 -15.73 10.43
N ILE A 268 8.94 -14.59 10.80
CA ILE A 268 9.90 -13.85 9.97
C ILE A 268 11.12 -14.73 9.66
N GLN A 269 11.74 -15.32 10.68
CA GLN A 269 12.96 -16.12 10.53
C GLN A 269 12.73 -17.36 9.68
N LYS A 270 11.67 -18.11 9.97
CA LYS A 270 11.34 -19.34 9.25
C LYS A 270 11.05 -19.07 7.78
N SER A 271 10.25 -18.04 7.49
CA SER A 271 9.90 -17.68 6.12
C SER A 271 11.08 -17.02 5.39
N GLY A 272 11.95 -16.28 6.08
CA GLY A 272 13.16 -15.68 5.52
C GLY A 272 14.17 -16.72 5.03
N ILE A 273 14.40 -17.79 5.82
CA ILE A 273 15.22 -18.93 5.38
C ILE A 273 14.64 -19.56 4.10
N ALA A 274 13.33 -19.80 4.09
CA ALA A 274 12.64 -20.41 2.96
C ALA A 274 12.66 -19.52 1.70
N ALA A 275 12.49 -18.21 1.86
CA ALA A 275 12.61 -17.25 0.78
C ALA A 275 14.02 -17.26 0.18
N ALA A 276 15.06 -17.22 1.02
CA ALA A 276 16.45 -17.29 0.56
C ALA A 276 16.75 -18.60 -0.19
N GLN A 277 16.20 -19.73 0.25
CA GLN A 277 16.34 -21.02 -0.47
C GLN A 277 15.68 -21.01 -1.85
N SER A 278 14.65 -20.17 -2.07
CA SER A 278 14.02 -20.02 -3.38
C SER A 278 14.83 -19.17 -4.36
N CYS A 279 15.82 -18.41 -3.88
CA CYS A 279 16.68 -17.50 -4.65
C CYS A 279 17.82 -18.22 -5.38
N VAL A 280 17.45 -19.26 -6.13
CA VAL A 280 18.35 -20.10 -6.92
C VAL A 280 17.89 -20.26 -8.37
N GLY A 281 16.82 -19.53 -8.76
CA GLY A 281 16.31 -19.55 -10.12
C GLY A 281 17.27 -18.84 -11.08
N PRO A 282 17.40 -19.29 -12.34
CA PRO A 282 18.23 -18.58 -13.31
C PRO A 282 17.65 -17.18 -13.54
N ALA A 283 18.49 -16.15 -13.42
CA ALA A 283 18.04 -14.80 -13.71
C ALA A 283 17.69 -14.65 -15.19
N THR A 284 16.53 -14.06 -15.47
CA THR A 284 16.03 -13.84 -16.83
C THR A 284 15.95 -12.35 -17.18
N THR A 285 15.99 -11.49 -16.16
CA THR A 285 15.74 -10.05 -16.31
C THR A 285 16.79 -9.16 -15.65
N SER A 286 17.81 -9.75 -15.01
CA SER A 286 18.90 -9.01 -14.35
C SER A 286 20.28 -9.51 -14.77
N SER A 287 21.31 -8.70 -14.54
CA SER A 287 22.71 -9.09 -14.71
C SER A 287 23.24 -10.01 -13.60
N LEU A 288 22.41 -10.32 -12.60
CA LEU A 288 22.76 -11.21 -11.50
C LEU A 288 22.57 -12.68 -11.93
N SER A 289 23.14 -13.61 -11.17
CA SER A 289 23.05 -15.04 -11.50
C SER A 289 21.74 -15.70 -11.04
N TYR A 290 21.06 -15.11 -10.05
CA TYR A 290 19.92 -15.74 -9.39
C TYR A 290 18.74 -14.79 -9.21
N GLU A 291 17.53 -15.35 -9.32
CA GLU A 291 16.25 -14.73 -9.01
C GLU A 291 15.48 -15.57 -7.96
N CYS A 292 14.71 -14.89 -7.11
CA CYS A 292 13.86 -15.50 -6.07
C CYS A 292 12.51 -15.97 -6.61
N GLY A 293 12.05 -17.11 -6.09
CA GLY A 293 10.74 -17.69 -6.36
C GLY A 293 9.62 -17.05 -5.55
N ASN A 294 8.37 -17.38 -5.91
CA ASN A 294 7.22 -16.94 -5.12
C ASN A 294 6.88 -17.94 -4.00
N ARG A 295 6.77 -19.24 -4.30
CA ARG A 295 6.35 -20.27 -3.33
C ARG A 295 7.50 -20.74 -2.45
N TRP A 296 7.75 -20.01 -1.37
CA TRP A 296 8.84 -20.32 -0.43
C TRP A 296 8.67 -21.67 0.27
N TYR A 297 7.46 -22.22 0.31
CA TYR A 297 7.21 -23.55 0.86
C TYR A 297 7.58 -24.71 -0.07
N TRP A 298 8.07 -24.44 -1.28
CA TRP A 298 8.70 -25.44 -2.15
C TRP A 298 10.19 -25.59 -1.85
N ASP A 299 10.77 -26.70 -2.29
CA ASP A 299 12.21 -26.92 -2.20
C ASP A 299 12.90 -26.25 -3.39
N GLY A 300 13.39 -25.03 -3.18
CA GLY A 300 14.12 -24.24 -4.18
C GLY A 300 13.24 -23.31 -5.01
N TYR A 301 13.67 -23.04 -6.24
CA TYR A 301 12.99 -22.13 -7.16
C TYR A 301 11.72 -22.74 -7.74
N ASP A 302 10.61 -22.00 -7.71
CA ASP A 302 9.29 -22.50 -8.13
C ASP A 302 8.93 -22.22 -9.59
N GLY A 303 9.90 -21.77 -10.37
CA GLY A 303 9.74 -21.43 -11.79
C GLY A 303 9.08 -20.08 -12.03
N LYS A 304 8.82 -19.28 -10.98
CA LYS A 304 8.16 -17.97 -11.09
C LYS A 304 9.08 -16.88 -10.53
N SER A 305 9.29 -15.84 -11.31
CA SER A 305 10.07 -14.67 -10.91
C SER A 305 9.45 -13.41 -11.48
N GLY A 306 9.80 -12.28 -10.87
CA GLY A 306 9.35 -10.95 -11.22
C GLY A 306 9.69 -9.96 -10.11
N VAL A 307 9.48 -8.68 -10.36
CA VAL A 307 9.81 -7.60 -9.41
C VAL A 307 9.09 -7.82 -8.07
N GLY A 308 7.82 -8.24 -8.08
CA GLY A 308 7.07 -8.52 -6.85
C GLY A 308 7.68 -9.64 -6.01
N GLN A 309 8.10 -10.74 -6.64
CA GLN A 309 8.77 -11.86 -5.97
C GLN A 309 10.12 -11.44 -5.38
N GLN A 310 10.92 -10.68 -6.13
CA GLN A 310 12.20 -10.17 -5.63
C GLN A 310 11.99 -9.23 -4.44
N LEU A 311 11.00 -8.34 -4.51
CA LEU A 311 10.66 -7.43 -3.40
C LEU A 311 10.13 -8.19 -2.19
N ALA A 312 9.28 -9.20 -2.36
CA ALA A 312 8.77 -10.00 -1.26
C ALA A 312 9.89 -10.76 -0.56
N ALA A 313 10.80 -11.38 -1.32
CA ALA A 313 11.96 -12.07 -0.77
C ALA A 313 12.90 -11.12 -0.03
N LEU A 314 13.21 -9.96 -0.63
CA LEU A 314 14.00 -8.92 0.01
C LEU A 314 13.35 -8.45 1.32
N SER A 315 12.03 -8.24 1.32
CA SER A 315 11.27 -7.78 2.50
C SER A 315 11.42 -8.73 3.69
N ILE A 316 11.16 -10.03 3.49
CA ILE A 316 11.20 -11.01 4.59
C ILE A 316 12.64 -11.29 5.05
N ILE A 317 13.62 -11.25 4.15
CA ILE A 317 15.04 -11.41 4.49
C ILE A 317 15.50 -10.21 5.32
N SER A 318 15.27 -8.99 4.83
CA SER A 318 15.65 -7.75 5.51
C SER A 318 14.94 -7.57 6.86
N ALA A 319 13.70 -8.03 7.01
CA ALA A 319 12.97 -7.98 8.27
C ALA A 319 13.69 -8.70 9.44
N ASN A 320 14.61 -9.63 9.16
CA ASN A 320 15.42 -10.27 10.19
C ASN A 320 16.44 -9.32 10.85
N MET A 321 16.71 -8.16 10.25
CA MET A 321 17.61 -7.15 10.80
C MET A 321 16.96 -6.32 11.90
N VAL A 322 15.64 -6.42 12.08
CA VAL A 322 14.87 -5.59 13.01
C VAL A 322 15.38 -5.57 14.47
N PRO A 323 15.91 -6.67 15.06
CA PRO A 323 16.45 -6.65 16.42
C PRO A 323 17.74 -5.81 16.55
N PHE A 324 18.39 -5.48 15.44
CA PHE A 324 19.64 -4.72 15.38
C PHE A 324 19.42 -3.27 14.91
N SER A 325 18.17 -2.87 14.72
CA SER A 325 17.80 -1.55 14.20
C SER A 325 17.02 -0.75 15.22
N LYS A 326 17.04 0.58 15.10
CA LYS A 326 16.32 1.48 15.99
C LYS A 326 14.80 1.42 15.74
N ALA A 327 14.00 1.95 16.65
CA ALA A 327 12.58 2.15 16.35
C ALA A 327 12.40 3.36 15.40
N PRO A 328 11.27 3.43 14.66
CA PRO A 328 10.86 4.63 13.93
C PRO A 328 10.98 5.91 14.76
N LEU A 329 11.53 6.96 14.17
CA LEU A 329 11.72 8.27 14.80
C LEU A 329 10.41 9.08 14.78
N THR A 330 10.38 10.10 15.64
CA THR A 330 9.35 11.13 15.73
C THR A 330 10.02 12.50 15.63
N SER A 331 9.24 13.57 15.48
CA SER A 331 9.73 14.95 15.55
C SER A 331 10.50 15.23 16.84
N ASN A 332 10.12 14.59 17.95
CA ASN A 332 10.74 14.76 19.26
C ASN A 332 11.93 13.83 19.52
N SER A 333 12.15 12.82 18.69
CA SER A 333 13.26 11.84 18.83
C SER A 333 14.31 11.95 17.73
N GLY A 334 14.31 13.06 16.98
CA GLY A 334 15.34 13.39 15.99
C GLY A 334 14.92 13.23 14.53
N GLY A 335 13.63 13.06 14.25
CA GLY A 335 13.08 13.11 12.89
C GLY A 335 13.33 14.47 12.24
N THR A 336 13.98 14.51 11.08
CA THR A 336 14.42 15.75 10.41
C THR A 336 13.58 16.17 9.21
N SER A 337 12.51 15.43 8.91
CA SER A 337 11.67 15.74 7.76
C SER A 337 10.67 16.84 8.11
N GLU A 338 10.75 17.96 7.39
CA GLU A 338 9.86 19.10 7.61
C GLU A 338 8.44 18.79 7.13
N GLY A 339 7.45 19.24 7.91
CA GLY A 339 6.04 19.11 7.61
C GLY A 339 5.44 20.38 7.02
N ASP A 340 4.32 20.22 6.33
CA ASP A 340 3.42 21.29 5.93
C ASP A 340 1.98 20.78 6.12
N PRO A 341 1.34 21.09 7.26
CA PRO A 341 -0.03 20.66 7.53
C PRO A 341 -1.07 21.21 6.54
N SER A 342 -0.71 22.24 5.76
CA SER A 342 -1.61 22.86 4.79
C SER A 342 -1.45 22.31 3.37
N LEU A 343 -0.39 21.56 3.09
CA LEU A 343 -0.18 20.95 1.77
C LEU A 343 -1.35 20.01 1.44
N GLY A 344 -1.84 20.05 0.20
CA GLY A 344 -3.01 19.25 -0.22
C GLY A 344 -4.39 19.74 0.25
N THR A 345 -4.48 20.83 1.03
CA THR A 345 -5.78 21.41 1.46
C THR A 345 -6.38 22.42 0.48
N GLY A 346 -5.58 22.94 -0.46
CA GLY A 346 -5.94 24.06 -1.34
C GLY A 346 -6.76 23.69 -2.59
N ALA A 347 -6.88 22.39 -2.88
CA ALA A 347 -7.77 21.91 -3.93
C ALA A 347 -9.21 21.91 -3.37
N ASN A 348 -9.95 22.98 -3.62
CA ASN A 348 -11.42 23.00 -3.57
C ASN A 348 -12.05 22.12 -4.67
N GLU A 349 -11.38 21.03 -5.03
CA GLU A 349 -11.88 20.02 -5.93
C GLU A 349 -12.38 18.91 -5.03
N GLY A 350 -13.69 18.67 -5.03
CA GLY A 350 -14.24 17.46 -4.42
C GLY A 350 -13.68 16.20 -5.11
N MET A 351 -14.42 15.11 -5.10
CA MET A 351 -14.09 14.00 -6.01
C MET A 351 -13.88 14.58 -7.42
N PRO A 352 -12.74 14.34 -8.09
CA PRO A 352 -12.45 14.90 -9.40
C PRO A 352 -13.63 14.58 -10.32
N ASN A 353 -14.42 15.61 -10.57
CA ASN A 353 -15.58 15.50 -11.44
C ASN A 353 -15.06 15.44 -12.87
N PHE A 354 -15.87 14.88 -13.77
CA PHE A 354 -15.68 15.17 -15.19
C PHE A 354 -15.50 16.69 -15.32
N GLU A 355 -14.44 17.14 -16.01
CA GLU A 355 -14.54 18.44 -16.65
C GLU A 355 -15.81 18.37 -17.49
N ASP A 356 -16.83 19.12 -17.08
CA ASP A 356 -18.07 19.23 -17.84
C ASP A 356 -17.70 19.94 -19.13
N HIS A 357 -17.34 19.16 -20.17
CA HIS A 357 -17.13 19.65 -21.52
C HIS A 357 -18.44 20.17 -22.15
N GLY A 358 -19.51 20.32 -21.36
CA GLY A 358 -20.84 20.73 -21.78
C GLY A 358 -21.61 19.58 -22.40
N VAL A 359 -22.87 19.85 -22.71
CA VAL A 359 -23.73 18.91 -23.43
C VAL A 359 -23.15 18.65 -24.82
N VAL A 360 -22.71 17.40 -25.07
CA VAL A 360 -22.20 16.95 -26.37
C VAL A 360 -23.09 17.45 -27.50
N THR A 361 -22.54 18.33 -28.33
CA THR A 361 -23.31 19.00 -29.38
C THR A 361 -23.54 18.07 -30.57
N ALA A 362 -24.46 18.46 -31.47
CA ALA A 362 -24.61 17.76 -32.74
C ALA A 362 -23.32 17.79 -33.59
N GLY A 363 -22.52 18.85 -33.45
CA GLY A 363 -21.22 19.00 -34.11
C GLY A 363 -20.20 17.99 -33.60
N ASP A 364 -20.13 17.78 -32.29
CA ASP A 364 -19.20 16.81 -31.67
C ASP A 364 -19.55 15.37 -32.08
N LYS A 365 -20.85 15.04 -32.12
CA LYS A 365 -21.33 13.73 -32.60
C LYS A 365 -20.99 13.52 -34.07
N ALA A 366 -21.15 14.53 -34.91
CA ALA A 366 -20.81 14.46 -36.32
C ALA A 366 -19.29 14.30 -36.53
N GLY A 367 -18.47 15.08 -35.80
CA GLY A 367 -17.02 14.99 -35.83
C GLY A 367 -16.52 13.62 -35.40
N ALA A 368 -17.04 13.10 -34.27
CA ALA A 368 -16.71 11.77 -33.78
C ALA A 368 -17.10 10.68 -34.78
N ALA A 369 -18.30 10.73 -35.35
CA ALA A 369 -18.76 9.75 -36.34
C ALA A 369 -17.88 9.75 -37.61
N ILE A 370 -17.51 10.93 -38.13
CA ILE A 370 -16.62 11.06 -39.28
C ILE A 370 -15.25 10.44 -38.98
N LEU A 371 -14.68 10.75 -37.81
CA LEU A 371 -13.38 10.22 -37.40
C LEU A 371 -13.43 8.69 -37.24
N THR A 372 -14.47 8.16 -36.61
CA THR A 372 -14.66 6.71 -36.44
C THR A 372 -14.82 6.00 -37.79
N ILE A 373 -15.61 6.56 -38.71
CA ILE A 373 -15.76 6.00 -40.07
C ILE A 373 -14.41 6.00 -40.77
N PHE A 374 -13.67 7.10 -40.73
CA PHE A 374 -12.37 7.22 -41.38
C PHE A 374 -11.37 6.19 -40.84
N MET A 375 -11.26 6.07 -39.52
CA MET A 375 -10.38 5.09 -38.87
C MET A 375 -10.79 3.66 -39.23
N THR A 376 -12.09 3.35 -39.20
CA THR A 376 -12.60 2.03 -39.56
C THR A 376 -12.28 1.67 -41.01
N VAL A 377 -12.50 2.62 -41.93
CA VAL A 377 -12.20 2.43 -43.36
C VAL A 377 -10.70 2.28 -43.59
N ALA A 378 -9.87 3.08 -42.90
CA ALA A 378 -8.41 2.97 -43.00
C ALA A 378 -7.91 1.62 -42.48
N THR A 379 -8.41 1.15 -41.34
CA THR A 379 -8.03 -0.15 -40.77
C THR A 379 -8.50 -1.30 -41.65
N VAL A 380 -9.79 -1.37 -42.00
CA VAL A 380 -10.33 -2.46 -42.82
C VAL A 380 -9.76 -2.44 -44.23
N GLY A 381 -9.62 -1.25 -44.83
CA GLY A 381 -9.03 -1.06 -46.15
C GLY A 381 -7.54 -1.44 -46.18
N GLY A 382 -6.78 -1.03 -45.16
CA GLY A 382 -5.38 -1.43 -45.00
C GLY A 382 -5.22 -2.94 -44.81
N SER A 383 -6.06 -3.56 -43.96
CA SER A 383 -6.07 -5.01 -43.78
C SER A 383 -6.44 -5.75 -45.07
N TYR A 384 -7.41 -5.25 -45.84
CA TYR A 384 -7.79 -5.86 -47.12
C TYR A 384 -6.67 -5.74 -48.17
N TRP A 385 -5.99 -4.60 -48.25
CA TRP A 385 -4.85 -4.41 -49.14
C TRP A 385 -3.72 -5.40 -48.82
N LEU A 386 -3.38 -5.57 -47.54
CA LEU A 386 -2.37 -6.52 -47.06
C LEU A 386 -2.69 -7.99 -47.30
N ILE A 387 -3.97 -8.36 -47.47
CA ILE A 387 -4.40 -9.74 -47.75
C ILE A 387 -4.45 -10.01 -49.27
N LYS A 388 -4.58 -8.95 -50.07
CA LYS A 388 -4.75 -9.05 -51.52
C LYS A 388 -3.42 -9.01 -52.28
N GLU A 389 -2.39 -8.40 -51.71
CA GLU A 389 -0.98 -8.63 -52.07
C GLU A 389 -0.44 -9.85 -51.31
#